data_AF-A0A3D8GMQ9-F1
#
_entry.id   AF-A0A3D8GMQ9-F1
#
_cell.length_a   1.000
_cell.length_b   1.000
_cell.length_c   1.000
_cell.angle_alpha   90.00
_cell.angle_beta   90.00
_cell.angle_gamma   90.00
#
_symmetry.space_group_name_H-M   'P 1'
#
loop_
_entity.id
_entity.type
_entity.pdbx_description
1 polymer ?
#
loop_
_entity_poly.entity_id
_entity_poly.type
_entity_poly.pdbx_seq_one_letter_code
_entity_poly.pdbx_strand_id
1 'polypeptide(L)'
;MYPNYYENDFYRQQEKLAADVLRAINGEYSAIQCYERIARLAPNDRVRRQINEIRADEQRHYQEFVRIYTNMTGRQPNVQVIEGCPATYREGLNFAFHDEQETVDFYHRIAKETTSNEVRETFRNAAADEQNHAVWFLYFMGAGR
;
A
#
# COMPACT_ATOMS: atom_id res chain seq x y z
N MET A 1 -9.22 -22.57 36.55
CA MET A 1 -9.72 -22.61 35.16
C MET A 1 -8.66 -21.91 34.33
N TYR A 2 -7.79 -22.67 33.66
CA TYR A 2 -6.68 -22.10 32.89
C TYR A 2 -7.26 -21.44 31.62
N PRO A 3 -6.86 -20.21 31.27
CA PRO A 3 -7.26 -19.60 30.00
C PRO A 3 -6.78 -20.48 28.85
N ASN A 4 -7.65 -20.74 27.87
CA ASN A 4 -7.29 -21.53 26.68
C ASN A 4 -6.20 -20.79 25.89
N TYR A 5 -4.96 -21.30 25.93
CA TYR A 5 -3.82 -20.73 25.20
C TYR A 5 -4.12 -20.50 23.70
N TYR A 6 -4.85 -21.42 23.07
CA TYR A 6 -5.28 -21.32 21.67
C TYR A 6 -6.21 -20.14 21.37
N GLU A 7 -7.08 -19.80 22.31
CA GLU A 7 -8.02 -18.68 22.15
C GLU A 7 -7.26 -17.35 22.25
N ASN A 8 -6.28 -17.27 23.15
CA ASN A 8 -5.43 -16.09 23.34
C ASN A 8 -4.51 -15.83 22.13
N ASP A 9 -3.95 -16.89 21.53
CA ASP A 9 -3.12 -16.77 20.33
C ASP A 9 -3.92 -16.31 19.10
N PHE A 10 -5.17 -16.77 18.96
CA PHE A 10 -6.07 -16.36 17.88
C PHE A 10 -6.39 -14.86 17.95
N TYR A 11 -6.79 -14.36 19.13
CA TYR A 11 -7.07 -12.93 19.32
C TYR A 11 -5.83 -12.07 19.03
N ARG A 12 -4.65 -12.49 19.49
CA ARG A 12 -3.39 -11.78 19.23
C ARG A 12 -3.04 -11.71 17.75
N GLN A 13 -3.28 -12.80 17.00
CA GLN A 13 -3.05 -12.83 15.55
C GLN A 13 -4.04 -11.91 14.82
N GLN A 14 -5.29 -11.86 15.26
CA GLN A 14 -6.32 -10.99 14.68
C GLN A 14 -6.04 -9.50 14.96
N GLU A 15 -5.61 -9.15 16.17
CA GLU A 15 -5.18 -7.79 16.52
C GLU A 15 -3.97 -7.34 15.70
N LYS A 16 -2.97 -8.22 15.55
CA LYS A 16 -1.79 -7.94 14.70
C LYS A 16 -2.21 -7.69 13.26
N LEU A 17 -3.04 -8.57 12.67
CA LEU A 17 -3.50 -8.41 11.30
C LEU A 17 -4.30 -7.10 11.13
N ALA A 18 -5.16 -6.74 12.09
CA ALA A 18 -5.89 -5.48 12.04
C ALA A 18 -4.95 -4.26 12.04
N ALA A 19 -3.89 -4.30 12.87
CA ALA A 19 -2.88 -3.25 12.90
C ALA A 19 -2.08 -3.17 11.58
N ASP A 20 -1.71 -4.32 11.01
CA ASP A 20 -1.01 -4.37 9.72
C ASP A 20 -1.88 -3.83 8.58
N VAL A 21 -3.17 -4.21 8.52
CA VAL A 21 -4.11 -3.67 7.52
C VAL A 21 -4.31 -2.17 7.72
N LEU A 22 -4.39 -1.67 8.95
CA LEU A 22 -4.47 -0.22 9.20
C LEU A 22 -3.21 0.51 8.70
N ARG A 23 -2.03 -0.09 8.88
CA ARG A 23 -0.79 0.46 8.33
C ARG A 23 -0.81 0.49 6.80
N ALA A 24 -1.29 -0.58 6.15
CA ALA A 24 -1.46 -0.62 4.70
C ALA A 24 -2.38 0.50 4.21
N ILE A 25 -3.54 0.69 4.85
CA ILE A 25 -4.48 1.78 4.53
C ILE A 25 -3.81 3.16 4.58
N ASN A 26 -2.99 3.41 5.60
CA ASN A 26 -2.27 4.68 5.73
C ASN A 26 -1.16 4.85 4.69
N GLY A 27 -0.48 3.76 4.33
CA GLY A 27 0.51 3.71 3.24
C GLY A 27 -0.13 4.09 1.91
N GLU A 28 -1.16 3.35 1.50
CA GLU A 28 -1.95 3.61 0.29
C GLU A 28 -2.47 5.05 0.24
N TYR A 29 -3.03 5.53 1.35
CA TYR A 29 -3.51 6.90 1.41
C TYR A 29 -2.39 7.93 1.20
N SER A 30 -1.20 7.67 1.72
CA SER A 30 -0.03 8.53 1.52
C SER A 30 0.48 8.47 0.07
N ALA A 31 0.54 7.27 -0.53
CA ALA A 31 0.90 7.04 -1.93
C ALA A 31 -0.06 7.79 -2.88
N ILE A 32 -1.37 7.70 -2.68
CA ILE A 32 -2.39 8.41 -3.48
C ILE A 32 -2.12 9.93 -3.54
N GLN A 33 -1.79 10.53 -2.38
CA GLN A 33 -1.48 11.96 -2.31
C GLN A 33 -0.14 12.27 -2.97
N CYS A 34 0.87 11.41 -2.78
CA CYS A 34 2.18 11.63 -3.37
C CYS A 34 2.13 11.53 -4.89
N TYR A 35 1.48 10.51 -5.43
CA TYR A 35 1.46 10.26 -6.87
C TYR A 35 0.63 11.30 -7.61
N GLU A 36 -0.36 11.91 -6.95
CA GLU A 36 -1.02 13.12 -7.46
C GLU A 36 -0.03 14.27 -7.66
N ARG A 37 0.87 14.49 -6.69
CA ARG A 37 1.90 15.53 -6.77
C ARG A 37 2.91 15.20 -7.87
N ILE A 38 3.39 13.98 -7.94
CA ILE A 38 4.36 13.55 -8.97
C ILE A 38 3.74 13.70 -10.37
N ALA A 39 2.47 13.29 -10.57
CA ALA A 39 1.76 13.43 -11.84
C ALA A 39 1.66 14.89 -12.31
N ARG A 40 1.42 15.83 -11.38
CA ARG A 40 1.39 17.28 -11.70
C ARG A 40 2.74 17.83 -12.14
N LEU A 41 3.84 17.22 -11.66
CA LEU A 41 5.20 17.61 -11.99
C LEU A 41 5.77 16.83 -13.19
N ALA A 42 5.01 15.91 -13.78
CA ALA A 42 5.48 15.05 -14.85
C ALA A 42 5.90 15.85 -16.10
N PRO A 43 7.01 15.49 -16.76
CA PRO A 43 7.60 16.28 -17.85
C PRO A 43 6.78 16.22 -19.15
N ASN A 44 5.88 15.25 -19.29
CA ASN A 44 5.01 15.11 -20.46
C ASN A 44 3.76 14.31 -20.11
N ASP A 45 2.78 14.35 -21.02
CA ASP A 45 1.47 13.75 -20.83
C ASP A 45 1.49 12.22 -20.76
N ARG A 46 2.44 11.56 -21.43
CA ARG A 46 2.55 10.09 -21.39
C ARG A 46 2.91 9.64 -19.97
N VAL A 47 3.92 10.27 -19.38
CA VAL A 47 4.36 9.97 -18.02
C VAL A 47 3.28 10.35 -17.00
N ARG A 48 2.64 11.51 -17.17
CA ARG A 48 1.51 11.92 -16.33
C ARG A 48 0.37 10.91 -16.34
N ARG A 49 0.00 10.39 -17.51
CA ARG A 49 -1.06 9.37 -17.62
C ARG A 49 -0.69 8.08 -16.88
N GLN A 50 0.53 7.58 -17.06
CA GLN A 50 0.96 6.37 -16.38
C GLN A 50 0.96 6.52 -14.85
N ILE A 51 1.44 7.66 -14.32
CA ILE A 51 1.42 7.91 -12.88
C ILE A 51 -0.02 8.03 -12.36
N ASN A 52 -0.94 8.57 -13.15
CA ASN A 52 -2.36 8.60 -12.79
C ASN A 52 -3.03 7.22 -12.83
N GLU A 53 -2.57 6.30 -13.68
CA GLU A 53 -3.00 4.90 -13.67
C GLU A 53 -2.52 4.22 -12.39
N ILE A 54 -1.23 4.34 -12.04
CA ILE A 54 -0.67 3.85 -10.76
C ILE A 54 -1.47 4.42 -9.58
N ARG A 55 -1.69 5.73 -9.53
CA ARG A 55 -2.53 6.37 -8.48
C ARG A 55 -3.94 5.79 -8.39
N ALA A 56 -4.53 5.38 -9.51
CA ALA A 56 -5.86 4.77 -9.52
C ALA A 56 -5.82 3.32 -9.00
N ASP A 57 -4.68 2.65 -9.09
CA ASP A 57 -4.43 1.33 -8.52
C ASP A 57 -4.34 1.44 -6.99
N GLU A 58 -3.55 2.38 -6.46
CA GLU A 58 -3.49 2.69 -5.00
C GLU A 58 -4.88 3.01 -4.41
N GLN A 59 -5.71 3.73 -5.17
CA GLN A 59 -7.08 4.04 -4.74
C GLN A 59 -7.95 2.79 -4.59
N ARG A 60 -7.75 1.78 -5.44
CA ARG A 60 -8.46 0.50 -5.33
C ARG A 60 -7.94 -0.29 -4.15
N HIS A 61 -6.62 -0.41 -3.99
CA HIS A 61 -6.01 -1.12 -2.85
C HIS A 61 -6.45 -0.50 -1.52
N TYR A 62 -6.41 0.83 -1.40
CA TYR A 62 -6.96 1.57 -0.25
C TYR A 62 -8.40 1.15 0.08
N GLN A 63 -9.30 1.13 -0.90
CA GLN A 63 -10.70 0.77 -0.70
C GLN A 63 -10.86 -0.69 -0.26
N GLU A 64 -10.10 -1.59 -0.86
CA GLU A 64 -10.08 -3.02 -0.51
C GLU A 64 -9.60 -3.23 0.93
N PHE A 65 -8.53 -2.56 1.33
CA PHE A 65 -7.99 -2.64 2.68
C PHE A 65 -8.93 -2.02 3.72
N VAL A 66 -9.58 -0.88 3.42
CA VAL A 66 -10.63 -0.30 4.27
C VAL A 66 -11.77 -1.29 4.48
N ARG A 67 -12.19 -2.01 3.43
CA ARG A 67 -13.23 -3.04 3.52
C ARG A 67 -12.77 -4.20 4.41
N ILE A 68 -11.55 -4.69 4.22
CA ILE A 68 -10.96 -5.75 5.06
C ILE A 68 -10.93 -5.32 6.53
N TYR A 69 -10.40 -4.13 6.82
CA TYR A 69 -10.31 -3.60 8.18
C TYR A 69 -11.69 -3.46 8.84
N THR A 70 -12.65 -2.93 8.10
CA THR A 70 -14.02 -2.74 8.59
C THR A 70 -14.68 -4.08 8.89
N ASN A 71 -14.51 -5.08 8.02
CA ASN A 71 -15.03 -6.43 8.23
C ASN A 71 -14.40 -7.11 9.45
N MET A 72 -13.11 -6.89 9.69
CA MET A 72 -12.39 -7.48 10.82
C MET A 72 -12.72 -6.83 12.16
N THR A 73 -12.89 -5.51 12.19
CA THR A 73 -12.95 -4.73 13.44
C THR A 73 -14.35 -4.18 13.76
N GLY A 74 -15.25 -4.18 12.77
CA GLY A 74 -16.57 -3.54 12.85
C GLY A 74 -16.52 -2.00 12.89
N ARG A 75 -15.36 -1.39 12.60
CA ARG A 75 -15.15 0.06 12.69
C ARG A 75 -14.47 0.59 11.43
N GLN A 76 -14.74 1.85 11.11
CA GLN A 76 -13.99 2.56 10.07
C GLN A 76 -12.56 2.87 10.56
N PRO A 77 -11.55 2.79 9.68
CA PRO A 77 -10.18 3.15 10.03
C PRO A 77 -10.03 4.65 10.28
N ASN A 78 -9.20 5.04 11.23
CA ASN A 78 -8.77 6.43 11.39
C ASN A 78 -7.53 6.67 10.52
N VAL A 79 -7.75 7.16 9.31
CA VAL A 79 -6.71 7.29 8.27
C VAL A 79 -5.79 8.48 8.55
N GLN A 80 -4.49 8.26 8.41
CA GLN A 80 -3.46 9.26 8.62
C GLN A 80 -2.47 9.27 7.46
N VAL A 81 -2.00 10.46 7.09
CA VAL A 81 -0.83 10.61 6.22
C VAL A 81 0.39 10.33 7.08
N ILE A 82 1.09 9.24 6.77
CA ILE A 82 2.24 8.79 7.57
C ILE A 82 3.58 9.19 6.95
N GLU A 83 3.60 9.56 5.66
CA GLU A 83 4.81 9.91 4.92
C GLU A 83 4.64 11.18 4.08
N GLY A 84 5.72 11.95 3.96
CA GLY A 84 5.73 13.22 3.24
C GLY A 84 6.24 13.05 1.82
N CYS A 85 5.44 13.44 0.82
CA CYS A 85 5.86 13.40 -0.57
C CYS A 85 6.90 14.51 -0.90
N PRO A 86 8.07 14.17 -1.47
CA PRO A 86 9.11 15.14 -1.82
C PRO A 86 8.64 16.25 -2.77
N ALA A 87 9.41 17.34 -2.80
CA ALA A 87 8.98 18.55 -3.50
C ALA A 87 9.22 18.53 -5.01
N THR A 88 10.28 17.85 -5.45
CA THR A 88 10.69 17.83 -6.85
C THR A 88 10.28 16.52 -7.52
N TYR A 89 10.10 16.57 -8.84
CA TYR A 89 9.73 15.39 -9.63
C TYR A 89 10.72 14.22 -9.43
N ARG A 90 12.03 14.51 -9.48
CA ARG A 90 13.07 13.48 -9.39
C ARG A 90 13.15 12.83 -8.01
N GLU A 91 13.04 13.63 -6.94
CA GLU A 91 13.01 13.10 -5.58
C GLU A 91 11.70 12.32 -5.33
N GLY A 92 10.58 12.80 -5.88
CA GLY A 92 9.30 12.09 -5.80
C GLY A 92 9.36 10.71 -6.46
N LEU A 93 9.94 10.59 -7.65
CA LEU A 93 10.14 9.29 -8.31
C LEU A 93 11.02 8.35 -7.48
N ASN A 94 12.11 8.87 -6.91
CA ASN A 94 13.01 8.05 -6.08
C ASN A 94 12.33 7.58 -4.80
N PHE A 95 11.56 8.47 -4.16
CA PHE A 95 10.75 8.13 -3.00
C PHE A 95 9.73 7.04 -3.34
N ALA A 96 8.93 7.25 -4.39
CA ALA A 96 7.91 6.30 -4.84
C ALA A 96 8.53 4.93 -5.15
N PHE A 97 9.67 4.88 -5.87
CA PHE A 97 10.35 3.62 -6.13
C PHE A 97 10.69 2.83 -4.85
N HIS A 98 11.19 3.50 -3.81
CA HIS A 98 11.53 2.84 -2.55
C HIS A 98 10.28 2.45 -1.75
N ASP A 99 9.28 3.34 -1.70
CA ASP A 99 8.00 3.09 -1.05
C ASP A 99 7.32 1.84 -1.62
N GLU A 100 7.24 1.73 -2.95
CA GLU A 100 6.69 0.56 -3.63
C GLU A 100 7.48 -0.72 -3.29
N GLN A 101 8.81 -0.67 -3.33
CA GLN A 101 9.65 -1.83 -3.03
C GLN A 101 9.48 -2.31 -1.58
N GLU A 102 9.36 -1.40 -0.61
CA GLU A 102 9.12 -1.74 0.79
C GLU A 102 7.68 -2.26 1.00
N THR A 103 6.73 -1.73 0.24
CA THR A 103 5.31 -2.12 0.27
C THR A 103 5.11 -3.54 -0.27
N VAL A 104 5.81 -3.95 -1.33
CA VAL A 104 5.83 -5.35 -1.83
C VAL A 104 6.18 -6.32 -0.70
N ASP A 105 7.28 -6.08 0.01
CA ASP A 105 7.73 -6.94 1.11
C ASP A 105 6.70 -6.98 2.24
N PHE A 106 6.08 -5.83 2.55
CA PHE A 106 5.06 -5.73 3.57
C PHE A 106 3.80 -6.53 3.21
N TYR A 107 3.32 -6.41 1.98
CA TYR A 107 2.09 -7.06 1.53
C TYR A 107 2.28 -8.58 1.39
N HIS A 108 3.45 -9.02 0.92
CA HIS A 108 3.82 -10.44 0.97
C HIS A 108 3.86 -11.00 2.40
N ARG A 109 4.34 -10.22 3.38
CA ARG A 109 4.31 -10.64 4.79
C ARG A 109 2.89 -10.82 5.30
N ILE A 110 2.00 -9.86 5.06
CA ILE A 110 0.58 -9.97 5.46
C ILE A 110 -0.06 -11.21 4.81
N ALA A 111 0.14 -11.39 3.50
CA ALA A 111 -0.41 -12.54 2.78
C ALA A 111 0.11 -13.89 3.29
N LYS A 112 1.36 -13.94 3.76
CA LYS A 112 1.94 -15.17 4.35
C LYS A 112 1.35 -15.48 5.73
N GLU A 113 1.10 -14.46 6.54
CA GLU A 113 0.74 -14.62 7.95
C GLU A 113 -0.77 -14.73 8.21
N THR A 114 -1.61 -14.20 7.32
CA THR A 114 -3.07 -14.30 7.45
C THR A 114 -3.57 -15.74 7.28
N THR A 115 -4.65 -16.07 7.96
CA THR A 115 -5.40 -17.34 7.78
C THR A 115 -6.57 -17.18 6.80
N SER A 116 -6.99 -15.95 6.50
CA SER A 116 -8.07 -15.68 5.53
C SER A 116 -7.56 -15.76 4.10
N ASN A 117 -8.20 -16.59 3.28
CA ASN A 117 -7.86 -16.72 1.85
C ASN A 117 -8.20 -15.46 1.06
N GLU A 118 -9.28 -14.75 1.43
CA GLU A 118 -9.65 -13.47 0.81
C GLU A 118 -8.54 -12.43 1.05
N VAL A 119 -8.14 -12.23 2.31
CA VAL A 119 -7.07 -11.29 2.66
C VAL A 119 -5.76 -11.69 1.99
N ARG A 120 -5.43 -12.99 1.98
CA ARG A 120 -4.22 -13.50 1.33
C ARG A 120 -4.15 -13.13 -0.14
N GLU A 121 -5.25 -13.31 -0.87
CA GLU A 121 -5.28 -13.06 -2.31
C GLU A 121 -5.26 -11.56 -2.62
N THR A 122 -6.03 -10.76 -1.87
CA THR A 122 -6.00 -9.29 -2.01
C THR A 122 -4.59 -8.74 -1.85
N PHE A 123 -3.88 -9.10 -0.79
CA PHE A 123 -2.51 -8.61 -0.56
C PHE A 123 -1.47 -9.20 -1.54
N ARG A 124 -1.71 -10.37 -2.12
CA ARG A 124 -0.84 -10.90 -3.19
C ARG A 124 -0.99 -10.12 -4.48
N ASN A 125 -2.22 -9.76 -4.84
CA ASN A 125 -2.50 -8.99 -6.04
C ASN A 125 -1.96 -7.56 -5.89
N ALA A 126 -2.18 -6.91 -4.74
CA ALA A 126 -1.58 -5.60 -4.45
C ALA A 126 -0.05 -5.64 -4.53
N ALA A 127 0.61 -6.63 -3.91
CA ALA A 127 2.07 -6.78 -4.02
C ALA A 127 2.57 -6.96 -5.47
N ALA A 128 1.78 -7.57 -6.35
CA ALA A 128 2.15 -7.71 -7.77
C ALA A 128 2.00 -6.38 -8.52
N ASP A 129 0.98 -5.59 -8.19
CA ASP A 129 0.77 -4.23 -8.72
C ASP A 129 1.91 -3.31 -8.24
N GLU A 130 2.24 -3.29 -6.95
CA GLU A 130 3.34 -2.50 -6.36
C GLU A 130 4.69 -2.82 -7.01
N GLN A 131 4.94 -4.10 -7.31
CA GLN A 131 6.15 -4.50 -8.01
C GLN A 131 6.21 -3.92 -9.44
N ASN A 132 5.06 -3.80 -10.12
CA ASN A 132 4.94 -3.16 -11.43
C ASN A 132 5.11 -1.63 -11.31
N HIS A 133 4.51 -1.02 -10.29
CA HIS A 133 4.65 0.41 -9.99
C HIS A 133 6.12 0.80 -9.76
N ALA A 134 6.85 0.03 -8.95
CA ALA A 134 8.29 0.21 -8.74
C ALA A 134 9.07 0.19 -10.06
N VAL A 135 8.75 -0.74 -10.98
CA VAL A 135 9.40 -0.82 -12.30
C VAL A 135 9.13 0.42 -13.14
N TRP A 136 7.91 0.97 -13.12
CA TRP A 136 7.58 2.21 -13.81
C TRP A 136 8.33 3.42 -13.23
N PHE A 137 8.37 3.56 -11.90
CA PHE A 137 9.12 4.64 -11.27
C PHE A 137 10.62 4.56 -11.58
N LEU A 138 11.19 3.35 -11.55
CA LEU A 138 12.57 3.10 -11.99
C LEU A 138 12.80 3.50 -13.45
N TYR A 139 11.88 3.15 -14.35
CA TYR A 139 11.96 3.55 -15.76
C TYR A 139 11.94 5.07 -15.92
N PHE A 140 11.06 5.78 -15.22
CA PHE A 140 10.99 7.24 -15.27
C PHE A 140 12.22 7.93 -14.66
N MET A 141 12.88 7.33 -13.68
CA MET A 141 14.17 7.82 -13.17
C MET A 141 15.29 7.72 -14.23
N GLY A 142 15.26 6.68 -15.07
CA GLY A 142 16.24 6.46 -16.13
C GLY A 142 15.98 7.24 -17.42
N ALA A 143 14.72 7.53 -17.74
CA ALA A 143 14.30 8.14 -19.00
C ALA A 143 14.66 9.64 -19.16
N GLY A 144 15.32 10.25 -18.18
CA GLY A 144 15.79 11.64 -18.21
C GLY A 144 17.31 11.79 -18.26
N ARG A 145 18.05 10.73 -18.60
CA ARG A 145 19.50 10.76 -18.87
C ARG A 145 19.78 10.87 -20.36
#